data_AF-A0A9X3K4M7-F1
#
_entry.id   AF-A0A9X3K4M7-F1
#
_cell.length_a   1.000
_cell.length_b   1.000
_cell.length_c   1.000
_cell.angle_alpha   90.00
_cell.angle_beta   90.00
_cell.angle_gamma   90.00
#
_symmetry.space_group_name_H-M   'P 1'
#
loop_
_entity.id
_entity.type
_entity.pdbx_description
1 polymer ?
#
loop_
_entity_poly.entity_id
_entity_poly.type
_entity_poly.pdbx_seq_one_letter_code
_entity_poly.pdbx_strand_id
1 'polypeptide(L)'
;MTAEDFLNTFVRYGYGPYFLILMSGFLFGIIRWNQLSKAGIGVWSIVAISFLIESVGSYLLIDTVPSNNPSFHLINCLHFVAYGWTFSKFAINPLLARIFLYGGVLLAAYSVASTFLIEGVYNYPTRAITVFNGAMVLGALFIFRDMLKQPSPVSLPRQSVFWFATATLIFYSCTFFTYALLSYYGEHGEYLPTWARYLNHGMNYYLYISYIIALWFDSKRSSH
;
A
#
# COMPACT_ATOMS: atom_id res chain seq x y z
N MET A 1 -8.64 0.32 26.98
CA MET A 1 -8.91 1.67 26.41
C MET A 1 -10.41 1.89 26.45
N THR A 2 -10.93 3.02 26.93
CA THR A 2 -12.39 3.24 26.94
C THR A 2 -12.90 3.59 25.53
N ALA A 3 -14.20 3.46 25.28
CA ALA A 3 -14.79 3.88 24.01
C ALA A 3 -14.56 5.38 23.71
N GLU A 4 -14.48 6.20 24.77
CA GLU A 4 -14.18 7.63 24.67
C GLU A 4 -12.72 7.89 24.32
N ASP A 5 -11.78 7.10 24.88
CA ASP A 5 -10.37 7.14 24.49
C ASP A 5 -10.16 6.72 23.03
N PHE A 6 -10.93 5.72 22.56
CA PHE A 6 -10.93 5.32 21.15
C PHE A 6 -11.42 6.47 20.27
N LEU A 7 -12.56 7.08 20.60
CA LEU A 7 -13.14 8.16 19.80
C LEU A 7 -12.22 9.38 19.78
N ASN A 8 -11.63 9.73 20.92
CA ASN A 8 -10.62 10.78 21.02
C ASN A 8 -9.37 10.44 20.21
N THR A 9 -8.88 9.20 20.24
CA THR A 9 -7.71 8.80 19.45
C THR A 9 -8.01 8.80 17.94
N PHE A 10 -9.19 8.30 17.57
CA PHE A 10 -9.69 8.22 16.20
C PHE A 10 -9.84 9.61 15.59
N VAL A 11 -10.44 10.55 16.32
CA VAL A 11 -10.68 11.92 15.84
C VAL A 11 -9.43 12.80 15.98
N ARG A 12 -8.76 12.80 17.14
CA ARG A 12 -7.70 13.77 17.47
C ARG A 12 -6.39 13.56 16.72
N TYR A 13 -6.03 12.30 16.41
CA TYR A 13 -4.82 12.00 15.64
C TYR A 13 -5.08 11.88 14.13
N GLY A 14 -6.32 12.16 13.69
CA GLY A 14 -6.69 12.09 12.28
C GLY A 14 -6.61 10.67 11.73
N TYR A 15 -6.82 9.63 12.53
CA TYR A 15 -7.00 8.27 12.01
C TYR A 15 -8.39 8.11 11.37
N GLY A 16 -9.40 8.85 11.87
CA GLY A 16 -10.76 8.80 11.36
C GLY A 16 -10.89 9.18 9.89
N PRO A 17 -10.41 10.37 9.47
CA PRO A 17 -10.45 10.75 8.05
C PRO A 17 -9.71 9.76 7.15
N TYR A 18 -8.60 9.19 7.62
CA TYR A 18 -7.84 8.16 6.91
C TYR A 18 -8.67 6.88 6.70
N PHE A 19 -9.30 6.35 7.76
CA PHE A 19 -10.18 5.18 7.66
C PHE A 19 -11.39 5.43 6.76
N LEU A 20 -11.95 6.65 6.76
CA LEU A 20 -13.05 7.02 5.87
C LEU A 20 -12.63 6.99 4.40
N ILE A 21 -11.39 7.39 4.08
CA ILE A 21 -10.84 7.30 2.71
C ILE A 21 -10.69 5.85 2.30
N LEU A 22 -10.06 5.01 3.14
CA LEU A 22 -9.93 3.58 2.87
C LEU A 22 -11.28 2.90 2.67
N MET A 23 -12.23 3.16 3.57
CA MET A 23 -13.59 2.63 3.49
C MET A 23 -14.29 3.10 2.21
N SER A 24 -14.12 4.37 1.82
CA SER A 24 -14.69 4.91 0.58
C SER A 24 -14.12 4.21 -0.65
N GLY A 25 -12.80 3.98 -0.71
CA GLY A 25 -12.19 3.22 -1.81
C GLY A 25 -12.62 1.76 -1.85
N PHE A 26 -12.74 1.12 -0.68
CA PHE A 26 -13.25 -0.24 -0.55
C PHE A 26 -14.69 -0.37 -1.09
N LEU A 27 -15.60 0.48 -0.60
CA LEU A 27 -17.00 0.52 -1.03
C LEU A 27 -17.13 0.88 -2.50
N PHE A 28 -16.33 1.82 -3.00
CA PHE A 28 -16.32 2.22 -4.40
C PHE A 28 -16.05 1.01 -5.31
N GLY A 29 -15.02 0.21 -5.02
CA GLY A 29 -14.72 -0.95 -5.85
C GLY A 29 -15.74 -2.07 -5.73
N ILE A 30 -16.43 -2.23 -4.61
CA ILE A 30 -17.58 -3.15 -4.50
C ILE A 30 -18.72 -2.68 -5.42
N ILE A 31 -19.10 -1.41 -5.33
CA ILE A 31 -20.21 -0.83 -6.11
C ILE A 31 -19.90 -0.90 -7.62
N ARG A 32 -18.64 -0.71 -8.00
CA ARG A 32 -18.19 -0.65 -9.39
C ARG A 32 -17.49 -1.94 -9.85
N TRP A 33 -17.62 -3.05 -9.12
CA TRP A 33 -16.86 -4.28 -9.36
C TRP A 33 -16.87 -4.75 -10.82
N ASN A 34 -18.06 -4.82 -11.42
CA ASN A 34 -18.25 -5.27 -12.80
C ASN A 34 -17.73 -4.27 -13.86
N GLN A 35 -17.30 -3.08 -13.45
CA GLN A 35 -16.73 -2.04 -14.30
C GLN A 35 -15.21 -1.94 -14.14
N LEU A 36 -14.61 -2.66 -13.19
CA LEU A 36 -13.17 -2.61 -13.01
C LEU A 36 -12.47 -3.55 -14.00
N SER A 37 -11.41 -3.05 -14.63
CA SER A 37 -10.48 -3.88 -15.37
C SER A 37 -9.74 -4.82 -14.41
N LYS A 38 -9.03 -5.82 -14.94
CA LYS A 38 -8.17 -6.68 -14.09
C LYS A 38 -7.13 -5.86 -13.32
N ALA A 39 -6.62 -4.77 -13.89
CA ALA A 39 -5.68 -3.90 -13.19
C ALA A 39 -6.39 -3.07 -12.10
N GLY A 40 -7.59 -2.57 -12.38
CA GLY A 40 -8.42 -1.87 -11.39
C GLY A 40 -8.82 -2.74 -10.22
N ILE A 41 -9.17 -4.01 -10.45
CA ILE A 41 -9.38 -5.00 -9.38
C ILE A 41 -8.12 -5.11 -8.51
N GLY A 42 -6.93 -5.01 -9.10
CA GLY A 42 -5.66 -5.10 -8.36
C GLY A 42 -5.44 -3.91 -7.44
N VAL A 43 -5.67 -2.70 -7.97
CA VAL A 43 -5.66 -1.48 -7.17
C VAL A 43 -6.68 -1.57 -6.03
N TRP A 44 -7.90 -2.05 -6.30
CA TRP A 44 -8.91 -2.24 -5.27
C TRP A 44 -8.49 -3.27 -4.23
N SER A 45 -7.87 -4.40 -4.63
CA SER A 45 -7.38 -5.41 -3.69
C SER A 45 -6.36 -4.83 -2.71
N ILE A 46 -5.48 -3.93 -3.17
CA ILE A 46 -4.53 -3.24 -2.29
C ILE A 46 -5.29 -2.40 -1.23
N VAL A 47 -6.26 -1.59 -1.67
CA VAL A 47 -7.09 -0.78 -0.77
C VAL A 47 -7.88 -1.65 0.21
N ALA A 48 -8.47 -2.75 -0.27
CA ALA A 48 -9.26 -3.68 0.52
C ALA A 48 -8.40 -4.38 1.60
N ILE A 49 -7.20 -4.86 1.23
CA ILE A 49 -6.25 -5.46 2.16
C ILE A 49 -5.90 -4.46 3.27
N SER A 50 -5.56 -3.22 2.92
CA SER A 50 -5.24 -2.19 3.91
C SER A 50 -6.41 -1.91 4.84
N PHE A 51 -7.60 -1.67 4.27
CA PHE A 51 -8.80 -1.40 5.06
C PHE A 51 -9.11 -2.53 6.05
N LEU A 52 -9.13 -3.78 5.57
CA LEU A 52 -9.49 -4.93 6.40
C LEU A 52 -8.43 -5.21 7.47
N ILE A 53 -7.14 -5.24 7.10
CA ILE A 53 -6.08 -5.58 8.06
C ILE A 53 -5.90 -4.48 9.10
N GLU A 54 -6.00 -3.20 8.72
CA GLU A 54 -5.89 -2.09 9.66
C GLU A 54 -7.12 -1.99 10.57
N SER A 55 -8.32 -2.29 10.06
CA SER A 55 -9.52 -2.34 10.89
C SER A 55 -9.44 -3.48 11.92
N VAL A 56 -9.04 -4.67 11.49
CA VAL A 56 -8.86 -5.83 12.37
C VAL A 56 -7.72 -5.57 13.37
N GLY A 57 -6.57 -5.06 12.91
CA GLY A 57 -5.44 -4.75 13.77
C GLY A 57 -5.77 -3.69 14.82
N SER A 58 -6.52 -2.65 14.44
CA SER A 58 -6.99 -1.62 15.37
C SER A 58 -7.99 -2.18 16.39
N TYR A 59 -8.87 -3.11 15.99
CA TYR A 59 -9.80 -3.77 16.89
C TYR A 59 -9.08 -4.69 17.89
N LEU A 60 -8.13 -5.52 17.44
CA LEU A 60 -7.40 -6.46 18.30
C LEU A 60 -6.53 -5.76 19.37
N LEU A 61 -6.05 -4.56 19.09
CA LEU A 61 -5.31 -3.72 20.04
C LEU A 61 -6.16 -3.26 21.24
N ILE A 62 -7.49 -3.24 21.13
CA ILE A 62 -8.37 -2.78 22.20
C ILE A 62 -8.40 -3.79 23.35
N ASP A 63 -8.40 -5.09 23.01
CA ASP A 63 -8.85 -6.13 23.94
C ASP A 63 -7.91 -7.33 24.16
N THR A 64 -6.94 -7.60 23.26
CA THR A 64 -6.33 -8.96 23.26
C THR A 64 -4.84 -9.07 22.97
N VAL A 65 -4.22 -8.12 22.26
CA VAL A 65 -2.83 -8.27 21.81
C VAL A 65 -1.98 -7.07 22.24
N PRO A 66 -0.79 -7.28 22.84
CA PRO A 66 0.07 -6.19 23.31
C PRO A 66 0.65 -5.32 22.18
N SER A 67 0.52 -5.73 20.91
CA SER A 67 1.05 -5.02 19.75
C SER A 67 0.29 -5.40 18.47
N ASN A 68 0.19 -4.47 17.52
CA ASN A 68 -0.33 -4.69 16.17
C ASN A 68 0.75 -5.12 15.16
N ASN A 69 1.99 -5.37 15.62
CA ASN A 69 3.09 -5.86 14.78
C ASN A 69 2.73 -7.10 13.93
N PRO A 70 1.98 -8.11 14.44
CA PRO A 70 1.55 -9.24 13.62
C PRO A 70 0.73 -8.83 12.39
N SER A 71 -0.14 -7.81 12.53
CA SER A 71 -0.93 -7.28 11.41
C SER A 71 -0.04 -6.63 10.35
N PHE A 72 1.06 -5.98 10.75
CA PHE A 72 2.03 -5.43 9.81
C PHE A 72 2.80 -6.51 9.03
N HIS A 73 3.09 -7.66 9.63
CA HIS A 73 3.67 -8.80 8.89
C HIS A 73 2.69 -9.32 7.83
N LEU A 74 1.43 -9.49 8.23
CA LEU A 74 0.38 -10.00 7.34
C LEU A 74 0.07 -9.06 6.18
N ILE A 75 -0.09 -7.75 6.44
CA ILE A 75 -0.38 -6.76 5.40
C ILE A 75 0.75 -6.72 4.36
N ASN A 76 2.02 -6.74 4.78
CA ASN A 76 3.15 -6.72 3.86
C ASN A 76 3.16 -7.95 2.93
N CYS A 77 2.94 -9.13 3.49
CA CYS A 77 2.84 -10.37 2.72
C CYS A 77 1.74 -10.29 1.65
N LEU A 78 0.54 -9.85 2.04
CA LEU A 78 -0.60 -9.71 1.12
C LEU A 78 -0.37 -8.60 0.08
N HIS A 79 0.23 -7.48 0.48
CA HIS A 79 0.57 -6.39 -0.42
C HIS A 79 1.63 -6.79 -1.44
N PHE A 80 2.66 -7.57 -1.08
CA PHE A 80 3.62 -8.07 -2.06
C PHE A 80 2.93 -8.80 -3.23
N VAL A 81 1.97 -9.68 -2.92
CA VAL A 81 1.20 -10.40 -3.93
C VAL A 81 0.28 -9.46 -4.71
N ALA A 82 -0.47 -8.60 -4.01
CA ALA A 82 -1.43 -7.70 -4.63
C ALA A 82 -0.78 -6.68 -5.58
N TYR A 83 0.34 -6.08 -5.17
CA TYR A 83 1.12 -5.17 -6.02
C TYR A 83 1.79 -5.92 -7.17
N GLY A 84 2.42 -7.07 -6.92
CA GLY A 84 3.03 -7.87 -7.98
C GLY A 84 2.02 -8.24 -9.07
N TRP A 85 0.81 -8.64 -8.66
CA TRP A 85 -0.29 -8.89 -9.60
C TRP A 85 -0.75 -7.61 -10.31
N THR A 86 -0.97 -6.50 -9.59
CA THR A 86 -1.42 -5.23 -10.17
C THR A 86 -0.42 -4.69 -11.21
N PHE A 87 0.86 -4.67 -10.87
CA PHE A 87 1.93 -4.29 -11.80
C PHE A 87 1.97 -5.22 -13.01
N SER A 88 1.75 -6.53 -12.85
CA SER A 88 1.69 -7.46 -13.98
C SER A 88 0.55 -7.15 -14.97
N LYS A 89 -0.53 -6.50 -14.50
CA LYS A 89 -1.67 -6.09 -15.36
C LYS A 89 -1.47 -4.75 -16.02
N PHE A 90 -0.63 -3.89 -15.46
CA PHE A 90 -0.25 -2.62 -16.09
C PHE A 90 0.96 -2.74 -17.02
N ALA A 91 1.84 -3.72 -16.81
CA ALA A 91 3.02 -3.92 -17.64
C ALA A 91 2.64 -4.29 -19.08
N ILE A 92 3.27 -3.62 -20.05
CA ILE A 92 3.03 -3.88 -21.47
C ILE A 92 3.89 -5.05 -21.94
N ASN A 93 5.13 -5.12 -21.44
CA ASN A 93 6.04 -6.20 -21.78
C ASN A 93 5.68 -7.50 -21.03
N PRO A 94 5.46 -8.64 -21.73
CA PRO A 94 5.01 -9.88 -21.10
C PRO A 94 6.07 -10.51 -20.18
N LEU A 95 7.36 -10.33 -20.46
CA LEU A 95 8.43 -10.77 -19.56
C LEU A 95 8.39 -9.94 -18.27
N LEU A 96 8.28 -8.63 -18.38
CA LEU A 96 8.18 -7.74 -17.22
C LEU A 96 6.92 -8.06 -16.38
N ALA A 97 5.79 -8.34 -17.03
CA ALA A 97 4.57 -8.76 -16.35
C ALA A 97 4.79 -10.04 -15.53
N ARG A 98 5.50 -11.04 -16.08
CA ARG A 98 5.86 -12.27 -15.36
C ARG A 98 6.83 -11.99 -14.21
N ILE A 99 7.81 -11.11 -14.41
CA ILE A 99 8.75 -10.69 -13.36
C ILE A 99 7.98 -10.06 -12.20
N PHE A 100 7.01 -9.18 -12.45
CA PHE A 100 6.19 -8.60 -11.38
C PHE A 100 5.32 -9.64 -10.67
N LEU A 101 4.67 -10.52 -11.42
CA LEU A 101 3.80 -11.54 -10.83
C LEU A 101 4.59 -12.51 -9.93
N TYR A 102 5.65 -13.13 -10.47
CA TYR A 102 6.46 -14.08 -9.71
C TYR A 102 7.34 -13.40 -8.67
N GLY A 103 7.81 -12.18 -8.95
CA GLY A 103 8.54 -11.35 -7.99
C GLY A 103 7.68 -11.01 -6.77
N GLY A 104 6.41 -10.66 -6.96
CA GLY A 104 5.48 -10.45 -5.84
C GLY A 104 5.32 -11.68 -4.95
N VAL A 105 5.18 -12.87 -5.55
CA VAL A 105 5.11 -14.14 -4.79
C VAL A 105 6.42 -14.44 -4.07
N LEU A 106 7.57 -14.25 -4.72
CA LEU A 106 8.89 -14.46 -4.12
C LEU A 106 9.13 -13.51 -2.95
N LEU A 107 8.73 -12.24 -3.08
CA LEU A 107 8.87 -11.26 -2.02
C LEU A 107 7.90 -11.51 -0.85
N ALA A 108 6.69 -12.03 -1.12
CA ALA A 108 5.80 -12.50 -0.06
C ALA A 108 6.42 -13.68 0.71
N ALA A 109 7.03 -14.64 0.01
CA ALA A 109 7.78 -15.74 0.64
C ALA A 109 8.97 -15.22 1.47
N TYR A 110 9.70 -14.23 0.97
CA TYR A 110 10.74 -13.54 1.74
C TYR A 110 10.18 -12.87 2.99
N SER A 111 9.04 -12.17 2.91
CA SER A 111 8.39 -11.55 4.06
C SER A 111 8.08 -12.58 5.14
N VAL A 112 7.47 -13.71 4.76
CA VAL A 112 7.16 -14.82 5.68
C VAL A 112 8.45 -15.38 6.31
N ALA A 113 9.48 -15.62 5.51
CA ALA A 113 10.77 -16.10 6.00
C ALA A 113 11.41 -15.09 6.98
N SER A 114 11.36 -13.78 6.67
CA SER A 114 11.85 -12.72 7.57
C SER A 114 11.10 -12.74 8.90
N THR A 115 9.77 -12.85 8.87
CA THR A 115 8.93 -12.92 10.07
C THR A 115 9.32 -14.09 10.97
N PHE A 116 9.48 -15.30 10.43
CA PHE A 116 9.66 -16.50 11.25
C PHE A 116 11.13 -16.84 11.56
N LEU A 117 12.07 -16.43 10.72
CA LEU A 117 13.49 -16.83 10.85
C LEU A 117 14.41 -15.71 11.32
N ILE A 118 13.98 -14.44 11.23
CA ILE A 118 14.88 -13.29 11.43
C ILE A 118 14.31 -12.32 12.48
N GLU A 119 13.14 -11.74 12.23
CA GLU A 119 12.63 -10.61 13.02
C GLU A 119 11.71 -11.06 14.15
N GLY A 120 10.92 -12.12 13.96
CA GLY A 120 9.87 -12.53 14.89
C GLY A 120 8.55 -11.77 14.69
N VAL A 121 7.42 -12.46 14.88
CA VAL A 121 6.07 -11.93 14.58
C VAL A 121 5.65 -10.73 15.45
N TYR A 122 6.24 -10.58 16.64
CA TYR A 122 5.94 -9.49 17.57
C TYR A 122 6.86 -8.28 17.41
N ASN A 123 7.89 -8.36 16.57
CA ASN A 123 8.74 -7.22 16.23
C ASN A 123 8.25 -6.56 14.95
N TYR A 124 8.58 -5.28 14.75
CA TYR A 124 8.17 -4.55 13.56
C TYR A 124 8.88 -5.11 12.31
N PRO A 125 8.19 -5.35 11.17
CA PRO A 125 8.75 -5.97 9.96
C PRO A 125 9.61 -5.02 9.12
N THR A 126 10.62 -4.38 9.72
CA THR A 126 11.39 -3.32 9.06
C THR A 126 12.04 -3.80 7.77
N ARG A 127 12.68 -4.97 7.77
CA ARG A 127 13.38 -5.49 6.57
C ARG A 127 12.44 -5.78 5.43
N ALA A 128 11.28 -6.39 5.72
CA ALA A 128 10.27 -6.68 4.71
C ALA A 128 9.71 -5.38 4.12
N ILE A 129 9.41 -4.38 4.95
CA ILE A 129 8.91 -3.06 4.49
C ILE A 129 9.96 -2.34 3.63
N THR A 130 11.23 -2.33 4.03
CA THR A 130 12.28 -1.68 3.23
C THR A 130 12.42 -2.30 1.85
N VAL A 131 12.44 -3.64 1.77
CA VAL A 131 12.48 -4.36 0.48
C VAL A 131 11.21 -4.08 -0.34
N PHE A 132 10.05 -4.06 0.31
CA PHE A 132 8.78 -3.72 -0.33
C PHE A 132 8.83 -2.33 -0.96
N ASN A 133 9.21 -1.30 -0.21
CA ASN A 133 9.29 0.06 -0.70
C ASN A 133 10.22 0.19 -1.91
N GLY A 134 11.40 -0.45 -1.85
CA GLY A 134 12.32 -0.49 -2.99
C GLY A 134 11.70 -1.14 -4.23
N ALA A 135 11.02 -2.27 -4.06
CA ALA A 135 10.33 -2.97 -5.15
C ALA A 135 9.19 -2.12 -5.75
N MET A 136 8.42 -1.41 -4.92
CA MET A 136 7.34 -0.54 -5.37
C MET A 136 7.86 0.66 -6.17
N VAL A 137 8.96 1.28 -5.74
CA VAL A 137 9.63 2.36 -6.47
C VAL A 137 10.08 1.87 -7.85
N LEU A 138 10.80 0.73 -7.91
CA LEU A 138 11.25 0.15 -9.18
C LEU A 138 10.06 -0.19 -10.09
N GLY A 139 9.01 -0.81 -9.53
CA GLY A 139 7.79 -1.14 -10.26
C GLY A 139 7.15 0.10 -10.89
N ALA A 140 6.97 1.17 -10.12
CA ALA A 140 6.39 2.41 -10.61
C ALA A 140 7.24 3.07 -11.71
N LEU A 141 8.57 3.07 -11.57
CA LEU A 141 9.49 3.59 -12.60
C LEU A 141 9.39 2.80 -13.90
N PHE A 142 9.27 1.47 -13.83
CA PHE A 142 9.05 0.65 -15.02
C PHE A 142 7.71 0.94 -15.70
N ILE A 143 6.65 1.18 -14.93
CA ILE A 143 5.35 1.59 -15.50
C ILE A 143 5.47 2.96 -16.18
N PHE A 144 6.12 3.94 -15.57
CA PHE A 144 6.36 5.23 -16.24
C PHE A 144 7.18 5.08 -17.52
N ARG A 145 8.21 4.24 -17.52
CA ARG A 145 8.98 3.92 -18.73
C ARG A 145 8.09 3.34 -19.82
N ASP A 146 7.19 2.41 -19.50
CA ASP A 146 6.25 1.83 -20.46
C ASP A 146 5.28 2.90 -21.01
N MET A 147 4.76 3.79 -20.15
CA MET A 147 3.92 4.92 -20.56
C MET A 147 4.64 5.90 -21.50
N LEU A 148 5.94 6.16 -21.29
CA LEU A 148 6.75 7.01 -22.16
C LEU A 148 7.04 6.36 -23.51
N LYS A 149 7.23 5.04 -23.54
CA LYS A 149 7.47 4.28 -24.78
C LYS A 149 6.22 4.11 -25.64
N GLN A 150 5.05 4.05 -25.01
CA GLN A 150 3.76 3.88 -25.68
C GLN A 150 2.80 4.98 -25.24
N PRO A 151 2.98 6.21 -25.77
CA PRO A 151 2.14 7.33 -25.40
C PRO A 151 0.68 7.06 -25.79
N SER A 152 -0.21 7.18 -24.82
CA SER A 152 -1.66 7.12 -25.05
C SER A 152 -2.17 8.48 -25.55
N PRO A 153 -3.17 8.51 -26.44
CA PRO A 153 -3.85 9.77 -26.81
C PRO A 153 -4.66 10.39 -25.66
N VAL A 154 -4.95 9.61 -24.61
CA VAL A 154 -5.64 10.11 -23.40
C VAL A 154 -4.66 10.91 -22.55
N SER A 155 -5.06 12.09 -22.07
CA SER A 155 -4.21 12.91 -21.19
C SER A 155 -3.85 12.17 -19.89
N LEU A 156 -2.62 12.34 -19.40
CA LEU A 156 -2.09 11.62 -18.22
C LEU A 156 -3.03 11.67 -16.99
N PRO A 157 -3.59 12.83 -16.59
CA PRO A 157 -4.47 12.91 -15.41
C PRO A 157 -5.79 12.14 -15.57
N ARG A 158 -6.13 11.69 -16.78
CA ARG A 158 -7.31 10.86 -17.06
C ARG A 158 -6.98 9.36 -17.18
N GLN A 159 -5.73 8.97 -16.97
CA GLN A 159 -5.29 7.58 -17.04
C GLN A 159 -5.22 6.97 -15.64
N SER A 160 -5.87 5.83 -15.42
CA SER A 160 -5.80 5.10 -14.15
C SER A 160 -4.36 4.71 -13.77
N VAL A 161 -3.61 4.16 -14.74
CA VAL A 161 -2.21 3.74 -14.55
C VAL A 161 -1.31 4.88 -14.10
N PHE A 162 -1.56 6.12 -14.56
CA PHE A 162 -0.81 7.30 -14.14
C PHE A 162 -0.99 7.57 -12.65
N TRP A 163 -2.24 7.59 -12.16
CA TRP A 163 -2.53 7.83 -10.76
C TRP A 163 -1.98 6.73 -9.85
N PHE A 164 -2.12 5.46 -10.25
CA PHE A 164 -1.52 4.34 -9.53
C PHE A 164 0.01 4.47 -9.44
N ALA A 165 0.69 4.68 -10.58
CA ALA A 165 2.15 4.76 -10.62
C ALA A 165 2.69 5.99 -9.86
N THR A 166 2.05 7.15 -9.98
CA THR A 166 2.46 8.38 -9.28
C THR A 166 2.28 8.23 -7.77
N ALA A 167 1.13 7.71 -7.34
CA ALA A 167 0.84 7.46 -5.93
C ALA A 167 1.87 6.52 -5.30
N THR A 168 2.11 5.39 -5.97
CA THR A 168 3.08 4.38 -5.56
C THR A 168 4.49 4.99 -5.49
N LEU A 169 4.94 5.65 -6.56
CA LEU A 169 6.30 6.19 -6.61
C LEU A 169 6.54 7.21 -5.50
N ILE A 170 5.66 8.20 -5.34
CA ILE A 170 5.84 9.27 -4.36
C ILE A 170 5.77 8.71 -2.94
N PHE A 171 4.73 7.92 -2.62
CA PHE A 171 4.56 7.35 -1.29
C PHE A 171 5.78 6.51 -0.87
N TYR A 172 6.16 5.55 -1.70
CA TYR A 172 7.21 4.60 -1.34
C TYR A 172 8.60 5.24 -1.39
N SER A 173 8.84 6.24 -2.26
CA SER A 173 10.09 6.99 -2.23
C SER A 173 10.23 7.86 -0.97
N CYS A 174 9.16 8.56 -0.58
CA CYS A 174 9.17 9.41 0.61
C CYS A 174 9.30 8.62 1.91
N THR A 175 8.72 7.41 1.97
CA THR A 175 8.73 6.59 3.18
C THR A 175 9.89 5.60 3.25
N PHE A 176 10.57 5.31 2.13
CA PHE A 176 11.70 4.37 2.06
C PHE A 176 12.76 4.64 3.14
N PHE A 177 13.27 5.88 3.21
CA PHE A 177 14.32 6.23 4.17
C PHE A 177 13.83 6.17 5.62
N THR A 178 12.58 6.55 5.87
CA THR A 178 11.97 6.45 7.21
C THR A 178 11.99 5.01 7.72
N TYR A 179 11.61 4.05 6.88
CA TYR A 179 11.61 2.64 7.25
C TYR A 179 13.00 2.03 7.24
N ALA A 180 13.86 2.36 6.28
CA ALA A 180 15.24 1.86 6.24
C ALA A 180 16.04 2.28 7.49
N LEU A 181 15.80 3.49 8.01
CA LEU A 181 16.46 4.00 9.21
C LEU A 181 15.76 3.57 10.51
N LEU A 182 14.54 3.01 10.45
CA LEU A 182 13.78 2.66 11.65
C LEU A 182 14.54 1.67 12.55
N SER A 183 15.21 0.67 11.97
CA SER A 183 16.06 -0.26 12.73
C SER A 183 17.22 0.45 13.40
N TYR A 184 17.88 1.38 12.70
CA TYR A 184 18.98 2.17 13.26
C TYR A 184 18.53 2.98 14.48
N TYR A 185 17.42 3.70 14.36
CA TYR A 185 16.86 4.48 15.48
C TYR A 185 16.48 3.56 16.65
N GLY A 186 15.84 2.42 16.38
CA GLY A 186 15.47 1.44 17.40
C GLY A 186 16.66 0.86 18.18
N GLU A 187 17.76 0.56 17.49
CA GLU A 187 18.98 0.01 18.12
C GLU A 187 19.72 1.04 18.99
N HIS A 188 19.63 2.33 18.65
CA HIS A 188 20.31 3.41 19.39
C HIS A 188 19.42 4.04 20.48
N GLY A 189 18.22 3.49 20.71
CA GLY A 189 17.27 4.03 21.69
C GLY A 189 16.72 5.42 21.31
N GLU A 190 16.87 5.80 20.04
CA GLU A 190 16.37 7.06 19.51
C GLU A 190 14.98 6.88 18.90
N TYR A 191 14.13 7.89 19.03
CA TYR A 191 12.81 7.88 18.40
C TYR A 191 12.87 8.50 17.01
N LEU A 192 12.11 7.94 16.07
CA LEU A 192 11.88 8.58 14.78
C LEU A 192 11.39 10.03 14.99
N PRO A 193 11.98 11.00 14.27
CA PRO A 193 11.55 12.39 14.34
C PRO A 193 10.04 12.53 14.09
N THR A 194 9.40 13.45 14.82
CA THR A 194 7.94 13.70 14.71
C THR A 194 7.51 14.05 13.28
N TRP A 195 8.33 14.81 12.54
CA TRP A 195 8.06 15.15 11.15
C TRP A 195 7.96 13.92 10.24
N ALA A 196 8.72 12.86 10.51
CA ALA A 196 8.69 11.63 9.69
C ALA A 196 7.37 10.89 9.88
N ARG A 197 6.81 10.91 11.10
CA ARG A 197 5.47 10.38 11.39
C ARG A 197 4.38 11.17 10.65
N TYR A 198 4.44 12.51 10.70
CA TYR A 198 3.49 13.35 9.96
C TYR A 198 3.62 13.21 8.45
N LEU A 199 4.84 13.08 7.93
CA LEU A 199 5.09 12.81 6.52
C LEU A 199 4.44 11.49 6.10
N ASN A 200 4.66 10.41 6.86
CA ASN A 200 4.06 9.12 6.55
C ASN A 200 2.52 9.18 6.55
N HIS A 201 1.93 9.87 7.52
CA HIS A 201 0.48 10.07 7.58
C HIS A 201 -0.03 10.85 6.36
N GLY A 202 0.61 11.98 6.03
CA GLY A 202 0.27 12.78 4.84
C GLY A 202 0.42 12.00 3.53
N MET A 203 1.44 11.16 3.43
CA MET A 203 1.65 10.30 2.26
C MET A 203 0.60 9.20 2.16
N ASN A 204 0.14 8.65 3.27
CA ASN A 204 -0.98 7.70 3.28
C ASN A 204 -2.26 8.31 2.70
N TYR A 205 -2.59 9.56 3.07
CA TYR A 205 -3.71 10.29 2.45
C TYR A 205 -3.54 10.41 0.95
N TYR A 206 -2.37 10.88 0.51
CA TYR A 206 -2.07 11.04 -0.90
C TYR A 206 -2.18 9.72 -1.68
N LEU A 207 -1.65 8.63 -1.12
CA LEU A 207 -1.67 7.29 -1.71
C LEU A 207 -3.11 6.83 -1.97
N TYR A 208 -3.94 6.79 -0.94
CA TYR A 208 -5.27 6.20 -1.05
C TYR A 208 -6.26 7.11 -1.80
N ILE A 209 -6.15 8.43 -1.68
CA ILE A 209 -6.92 9.35 -2.54
C ILE A 209 -6.58 9.09 -4.01
N SER A 210 -5.28 8.98 -4.33
CA SER A 210 -4.85 8.72 -5.70
C SER A 210 -5.28 7.35 -6.21
N TYR A 211 -5.34 6.32 -5.35
CA TYR A 211 -5.90 5.01 -5.72
C TYR A 211 -7.40 5.06 -5.99
N ILE A 212 -8.17 5.84 -5.22
CA ILE A 212 -9.59 6.07 -5.52
C ILE A 212 -9.75 6.77 -6.87
N ILE A 213 -8.92 7.78 -7.16
CA ILE A 213 -8.91 8.44 -8.48
C ILE A 213 -8.54 7.45 -9.59
N ALA A 214 -7.55 6.58 -9.36
CA ALA A 214 -7.18 5.52 -10.29
C ALA A 214 -8.35 4.55 -10.57
N LEU A 215 -9.06 4.11 -9.53
CA LEU A 215 -10.25 3.25 -9.65
C LEU A 215 -11.38 3.95 -10.41
N TRP A 216 -11.61 5.24 -10.14
CA TRP A 216 -12.62 6.03 -10.84
C TRP A 216 -12.35 6.09 -12.35
N PHE A 217 -11.13 6.41 -12.76
CA PHE A 217 -10.78 6.45 -14.18
C PHE A 217 -10.78 5.06 -14.83
N ASP A 218 -10.41 4.00 -14.10
CA ASP A 218 -10.49 2.63 -14.60
C ASP A 218 -11.94 2.22 -14.88
N SER A 219 -12.87 2.51 -13.96
CA SER A 219 -14.29 2.16 -14.12
C SER A 219 -14.99 2.84 -15.31
N LYS A 220 -14.47 3.98 -15.76
CA LYS A 220 -14.99 4.70 -16.93
C LYS A 220 -14.52 4.11 -18.25
N ARG A 221 -13.45 3.32 -18.25
CA ARG A 221 -12.88 2.73 -19.45
C ARG A 221 -13.65 1.49 -19.89
N SER A 222 -14.20 0.72 -18.97
CA SER A 222 -14.94 -0.52 -19.27
C SER A 222 -16.35 -0.28 -19.82
N SER A 223 -16.86 0.96 -19.73
CA SER A 223 -18.19 1.34 -20.23
C SER A 223 -18.18 1.76 -21.70
N HIS A 224 -17.03 1.69 -22.36
CA HIS A 224 -16.83 1.95 -23.79
C HIS A 224 -16.32 0.69 -24.47
#